data_AF-F3KN62-F1
#
_entry.id   AF-F3KN62-F1
#
_cell.length_a   1.000
_cell.length_b   1.000
_cell.length_c   1.000
_cell.angle_alpha   90.00
_cell.angle_beta   90.00
_cell.angle_gamma   90.00
#
_symmetry.space_group_name_H-M   'P 1'
#
loop_
_entity.id
_entity.type
_entity.pdbx_description
1 polymer ?
#
loop_
_entity_poly.entity_id
_entity_poly.type
_entity_poly.pdbx_seq_one_letter_code
_entity_poly.pdbx_strand_id
1 'polypeptide(L)'
;MEIGQVSFIVPRVVQNELAKLIKNPKKNQDIITTIDFIKNFKILPITGNFADKELVDYVKKNRAIIGTMDKELKKKIKEFGGSVMSFSNNKIILES
;
A
#
# COMPACT_ATOMS: atom_id res chain seq x y z
N MET A 1 -16.24 7.71 -16.76
CA MET A 1 -14.77 7.59 -16.75
C MET A 1 -14.47 6.11 -16.61
N GLU A 2 -13.95 5.49 -17.66
CA GLU A 2 -13.62 4.07 -17.65
C GLU A 2 -12.23 3.91 -17.05
N ILE A 3 -12.11 3.15 -15.96
CA ILE A 3 -10.81 2.82 -15.40
C ILE A 3 -10.28 1.70 -16.28
N GLY A 4 -9.18 1.94 -17.01
CA GLY A 4 -8.50 0.90 -17.77
C GLY A 4 -8.03 -0.26 -16.86
N GLN A 5 -7.34 -1.24 -17.43
CA GLN A 5 -6.86 -2.38 -16.66
C GLN A 5 -6.01 -1.95 -15.45
N VAL A 6 -6.41 -2.39 -14.26
CA VAL A 6 -5.71 -2.10 -13.00
C VAL A 6 -4.83 -3.28 -12.63
N SER A 7 -3.56 -2.99 -12.33
CA SER A 7 -2.63 -3.97 -11.77
C SER A 7 -2.25 -3.58 -10.34
N PHE A 8 -2.40 -4.51 -9.40
CA PHE A 8 -1.96 -4.31 -8.02
C PHE A 8 -0.50 -4.73 -7.85
N ILE A 9 0.26 -3.89 -7.16
CA ILE A 9 1.70 -4.05 -6.97
C ILE A 9 1.97 -3.89 -5.47
N VAL A 10 2.79 -4.78 -4.91
CA VAL A 10 3.18 -4.70 -3.50
C VAL A 10 4.66 -4.32 -3.41
N PRO A 11 5.00 -3.14 -2.87
CA PRO A 11 6.39 -2.74 -2.69
C PRO A 11 7.14 -3.65 -1.70
N ARG A 12 8.44 -3.87 -1.95
CA ARG A 12 9.27 -4.72 -1.10
C ARG A 12 9.33 -4.24 0.35
N VAL A 13 9.40 -2.93 0.58
CA VAL A 13 9.35 -2.33 1.92
C VAL A 13 8.07 -2.72 2.70
N VAL A 14 6.92 -2.80 2.03
CA VAL A 14 5.64 -3.20 2.64
C VAL A 14 5.67 -4.69 3.02
N GLN A 15 6.20 -5.56 2.15
CA GLN A 15 6.39 -6.98 2.48
C GLN A 15 7.31 -7.17 3.69
N ASN A 16 8.39 -6.38 3.78
CA ASN A 16 9.32 -6.46 4.89
C ASN A 16 8.67 -6.05 6.22
N GLU A 17 7.84 -5.01 6.23
CA GLU A 17 7.09 -4.62 7.43
C GLU A 17 6.06 -5.68 7.83
N LEU A 18 5.30 -6.21 6.86
CA LEU A 18 4.33 -7.26 7.10
C LEU A 18 4.99 -8.51 7.73
N ALA A 19 6.16 -8.92 7.23
CA ALA A 19 6.92 -10.04 7.78
C ALA A 19 7.38 -9.80 9.23
N LYS A 20 7.72 -8.56 9.61
CA LYS A 20 8.08 -8.22 11.00
C LYS A 20 6.90 -8.40 11.95
N LEU A 21 5.66 -8.22 11.47
CA LEU A 21 4.46 -8.34 12.28
C LEU A 21 4.12 -9.79 12.66
N ILE A 22 4.67 -10.81 11.97
CA ILE A 22 4.46 -12.25 12.28
C ILE A 22 4.78 -12.54 13.76
N LYS A 23 5.72 -11.80 14.34
CA LYS A 23 6.12 -11.90 15.74
C LYS A 23 4.99 -11.56 16.72
N ASN A 24 3.90 -10.94 16.27
CA ASN A 24 2.74 -10.64 17.09
C ASN A 24 1.74 -11.82 17.07
N PRO A 25 1.63 -12.60 18.16
CA PRO A 25 0.79 -13.80 18.18
C PRO A 25 -0.70 -13.50 17.95
N LYS A 26 -1.19 -12.29 18.28
CA LYS A 26 -2.59 -11.91 18.07
C LYS A 26 -2.95 -11.67 16.59
N LYS A 27 -1.97 -11.42 15.74
CA LYS A 27 -2.17 -11.07 14.31
C LYS A 27 -1.59 -12.11 13.35
N ASN A 28 -0.99 -13.17 13.88
CA ASN A 28 -0.16 -14.10 13.12
C ASN A 28 -0.93 -14.74 11.94
N GLN A 29 -2.15 -15.23 12.18
CA GLN A 29 -2.95 -15.86 11.13
C GLN A 29 -3.32 -14.90 9.99
N ASP A 30 -3.72 -13.67 10.32
CA ASP A 30 -4.06 -12.64 9.32
C ASP A 30 -2.84 -12.29 8.47
N ILE A 31 -1.67 -12.21 9.09
CA ILE A 31 -0.40 -11.87 8.42
C ILE A 31 0.04 -13.00 7.49
N ILE A 32 0.01 -14.26 7.96
CA ILE A 32 0.36 -15.43 7.13
C ILE A 32 -0.55 -15.49 5.90
N THR A 33 -1.86 -15.33 6.11
CA THR A 33 -2.86 -15.35 5.03
C THR A 33 -2.62 -14.22 4.03
N THR A 34 -2.30 -13.02 4.54
CA THR A 34 -1.96 -11.87 3.69
C THR A 34 -0.68 -12.10 2.89
N ILE A 35 0.38 -12.63 3.51
CA ILE A 35 1.65 -12.95 2.84
C ILE A 35 1.44 -13.99 1.73
N ASP A 36 0.65 -15.03 2.00
CA ASP A 36 0.34 -16.07 1.01
C ASP A 36 -0.46 -15.50 -0.17
N PHE A 37 -1.42 -14.62 0.11
CA PHE A 37 -2.21 -13.94 -0.92
C PHE A 37 -1.35 -13.06 -1.84
N ILE A 38 -0.40 -12.29 -1.27
CA ILE A 38 0.42 -11.35 -2.05
C ILE A 38 1.65 -11.98 -2.70
N LYS A 39 1.93 -13.28 -2.48
CA LYS A 39 3.18 -13.91 -2.94
C LYS A 39 3.40 -13.87 -4.45
N ASN A 40 2.30 -13.86 -5.22
CA ASN A 40 2.32 -13.83 -6.69
C ASN A 40 2.12 -12.43 -7.28
N PHE A 41 1.99 -11.40 -6.44
CA PHE A 41 1.83 -10.03 -6.92
C PHE A 41 3.15 -9.51 -7.47
N LYS A 42 3.09 -8.60 -8.45
CA LYS A 42 4.28 -7.90 -8.93
C LYS A 42 4.90 -7.13 -7.76
N ILE A 43 6.21 -7.29 -7.58
CA ILE A 43 6.97 -6.61 -6.53
C ILE A 43 7.62 -5.37 -7.12
N LEU A 44 7.42 -4.23 -6.47
CA LEU A 44 8.16 -3.01 -6.76
C LEU A 44 9.40 -2.96 -5.85
N PRO A 45 10.63 -2.86 -6.38
CA PRO A 45 11.86 -2.94 -5.60
C PRO A 45 12.16 -1.64 -4.82
N ILE A 46 11.15 -1.07 -4.18
CA ILE A 46 11.31 0.01 -3.20
C ILE A 46 11.76 -0.62 -1.89
N THR A 47 12.94 -0.24 -1.44
CA THR A 47 13.55 -0.71 -0.19
C THR A 47 13.73 0.47 0.76
N GLY A 48 13.55 0.21 2.06
CA GLY A 48 13.74 1.20 3.10
C GLY A 48 13.31 0.64 4.45
N ASN A 49 13.29 1.50 5.46
CA ASN A 49 12.92 1.09 6.83
C ASN A 49 11.43 1.28 7.14
N PHE A 50 10.80 2.28 6.51
CA PHE A 50 9.43 2.71 6.81
C PHE A 50 8.61 2.81 5.53
N ALA A 51 7.58 1.97 5.38
CA ALA A 51 6.76 1.90 4.18
C ALA A 51 6.12 3.25 3.84
N ASP A 52 5.55 3.94 4.82
CA ASP A 52 4.89 5.24 4.60
C ASP A 52 5.81 6.27 3.96
N LYS A 53 7.05 6.37 4.45
CA LYS A 53 8.04 7.30 3.91
C LYS A 53 8.39 6.94 2.48
N GLU A 54 8.71 5.67 2.22
CA GLU A 54 9.13 5.23 0.89
C GLU A 54 8.00 5.33 -0.13
N LEU A 55 6.74 5.11 0.27
CA LEU A 55 5.56 5.32 -0.57
C LEU A 55 5.37 6.80 -0.92
N VAL A 56 5.50 7.69 0.06
CA VAL A 56 5.45 9.15 -0.16
C VAL A 56 6.56 9.59 -1.13
N ASP A 57 7.80 9.14 -0.91
CA ASP A 57 8.94 9.51 -1.75
C ASP A 57 8.82 8.94 -3.17
N TYR A 58 8.21 7.77 -3.32
CA TYR A 58 7.85 7.24 -4.64
C TYR A 58 6.82 8.12 -5.35
N VAL A 59 5.77 8.55 -4.65
CA VAL A 59 4.72 9.43 -5.22
C VAL A 59 5.25 10.80 -5.64
N LYS A 60 6.18 11.39 -4.87
CA LYS A 60 6.82 12.66 -5.25
C LYS A 60 7.53 12.59 -6.61
N LYS A 61 8.08 11.42 -6.95
CA LYS A 61 8.85 11.20 -8.18
C LYS A 61 7.99 10.61 -9.30
N ASN A 62 6.91 9.92 -8.96
CA ASN A 62 6.08 9.16 -9.87
C ASN A 62 4.60 9.40 -9.55
N ARG A 63 3.77 9.70 -10.55
CA ARG A 63 2.32 9.70 -10.33
C ARG A 63 1.85 8.26 -10.08
N ALA A 64 1.32 8.01 -8.89
CA ALA A 64 0.85 6.69 -8.48
C ALA A 64 -0.43 6.78 -7.63
N ILE A 65 -1.19 5.68 -7.65
CA ILE A 65 -2.36 5.48 -6.79
C ILE A 65 -1.92 4.61 -5.61
N ILE A 66 -2.03 5.13 -4.39
CA ILE A 66 -1.65 4.40 -3.17
C ILE A 66 -2.90 3.84 -2.49
N GLY A 67 -2.93 2.53 -2.32
CA GLY A 67 -3.95 1.85 -1.51
C GLY A 67 -3.65 1.99 -0.02
N THR A 68 -4.40 2.82 0.71
CA THR A 68 -4.23 2.97 2.17
C THR A 68 -5.50 3.41 2.89
N MET A 69 -5.65 2.95 4.12
CA MET A 69 -6.67 3.42 5.07
C MET A 69 -6.11 4.44 6.07
N ASP A 70 -4.80 4.63 6.15
CA ASP A 70 -4.16 5.51 7.13
C ASP A 70 -4.40 6.99 6.80
N LYS A 71 -5.01 7.73 7.73
CA LYS A 71 -5.42 9.13 7.52
C LYS A 71 -4.24 10.07 7.24
N GLU A 72 -3.10 9.86 7.89
CA GLU A 72 -1.92 10.71 7.70
C GLU A 72 -1.25 10.42 6.36
N LEU A 73 -1.11 9.14 6.01
CA LEU A 73 -0.56 8.74 4.72
C LEU A 73 -1.45 9.26 3.58
N LYS A 74 -2.78 9.13 3.70
CA LYS A 74 -3.73 9.69 2.73
C LYS A 74 -3.47 11.18 2.48
N LYS A 75 -3.34 11.97 3.55
CA LYS A 75 -3.09 13.40 3.45
C LYS A 75 -1.78 13.69 2.71
N LYS A 76 -0.68 13.02 3.11
CA LYS A 76 0.64 13.19 2.48
C LYS A 76 0.63 12.82 1.00
N ILE A 77 0.01 11.69 0.61
CA ILE A 77 -0.05 11.28 -0.79
C ILE A 77 -0.76 12.33 -1.67
N LYS A 78 -1.88 12.88 -1.19
CA LYS A 78 -2.62 13.93 -1.92
C LYS A 78 -1.83 15.24 -2.00
N GLU A 79 -1.16 15.64 -0.91
CA GLU A 79 -0.29 16.82 -0.88
C GLU A 79 0.82 16.77 -1.94
N PHE A 80 1.34 15.57 -2.25
CA PHE A 80 2.35 15.37 -3.29
C PHE A 80 1.76 15.01 -4.66
N GLY A 81 0.46 15.22 -4.88
CA GLY A 81 -0.18 15.07 -6.19
C GLY A 81 -0.45 13.61 -6.63
N GLY A 82 -0.37 12.67 -5.70
CA GLY A 82 -0.80 11.28 -5.91
C GLY A 82 -2.30 11.10 -5.66
N SER A 83 -2.83 9.94 -6.05
CA SER A 83 -4.21 9.54 -5.70
C SER A 83 -4.19 8.45 -4.64
N VAL A 84 -5.27 8.33 -3.90
CA VAL A 84 -5.47 7.37 -2.82
C VAL A 84 -6.62 6.47 -3.17
N MET A 85 -6.41 5.15 -3.08
CA MET A 85 -7.48 4.16 -3.04
C MET A 85 -7.71 3.74 -1.59
N SER A 86 -8.95 3.79 -1.11
CA SER A 86 -9.27 3.44 0.27
C SER A 86 -10.60 2.70 0.40
N PHE A 87 -10.86 2.11 1.57
CA PHE A 87 -12.15 1.49 1.87
C PHE A 87 -13.01 2.41 2.74
N SER A 88 -14.28 2.58 2.37
CA SER A 88 -15.29 3.32 3.14
C SER A 88 -16.69 2.81 2.79
N ASN A 89 -17.54 2.63 3.81
CA ASN A 89 -18.91 2.12 3.66
C ASN A 89 -19.00 0.84 2.80
N ASN A 90 -18.08 -0.12 3.02
CA ASN A 90 -17.93 -1.36 2.26
C ASN A 90 -17.71 -1.15 0.74
N LYS A 91 -17.17 -0.01 0.34
CA LYS A 91 -16.83 0.33 -1.04
C LYS A 91 -15.38 0.77 -1.14
N ILE A 92 -14.77 0.53 -2.29
CA ILE A 92 -13.50 1.13 -2.66
C ILE A 92 -13.78 2.55 -3.15
N ILE A 93 -13.12 3.54 -2.56
CA ILE A 93 -13.18 4.95 -2.96
C ILE A 93 -11.81 5.35 -3.51
N LEU A 94 -11.83 5.99 -4.68
CA LEU A 94 -10.67 6.69 -5.22
C LEU A 94 -10.78 8.17 -4.84
N GLU A 95 -9.76 8.69 -4.19
CA GLU A 95 -9.66 10.06 -3.72
C GLU A 95 -8.41 10.71 -4.34
N SER A 96 -8.50 11.95 -4.80
CA SER A 96 -7.36 12.74 -5.31
C SER A 96 -7.21 14.02 -4.51
#